data_AF-A0A959AV42-F1
#
_entry.id   AF-A0A959AV42-F1
#
_cell.length_a   1.000
_cell.length_b   1.000
_cell.length_c   1.000
_cell.angle_alpha   90.00
_cell.angle_beta   90.00
_cell.angle_gamma   90.00
#
_symmetry.space_group_name_H-M   'P 1'
#
loop_
_entity.id
_entity.type
_entity.pdbx_description
1 polymer ?
#
loop_
_entity_poly.entity_id
_entity_poly.type
_entity_poly.pdbx_seq_one_letter_code
_entity_poly.pdbx_strand_id
1 'polypeptide(L)'
;LRKLNFRSYATFKGVIGTISDKNKDANRLNAFVPTAIDTYAGFRTPSKRPYMEASVGIENILKVFQVELSWRLSYLDNPQARRFGLRFGVAFYF
;
A
#
# COMPACT_ATOMS: atom_id res chain seq x y z
N LEU A 1 0.79 20.22 -26.53
CA LEU A 1 0.19 19.38 -25.46
C LEU A 1 -0.81 18.30 -25.94
N ARG A 2 -1.29 18.32 -27.20
CA ARG A 2 -2.28 17.35 -27.74
C ARG A 2 -1.74 15.97 -28.17
N LYS A 3 -0.45 15.66 -27.94
CA LYS A 3 0.23 14.49 -28.55
C LYS A 3 0.53 13.34 -27.57
N LEU A 4 0.46 13.60 -26.26
CA LEU A 4 0.82 12.63 -25.22
C LEU A 4 -0.38 11.98 -24.53
N ASN A 5 -1.61 12.46 -24.77
CA ASN A 5 -2.86 11.83 -24.32
C ASN A 5 -2.77 11.29 -22.87
N PHE A 6 -2.40 12.18 -21.94
CA PHE A 6 -2.32 11.84 -20.53
C PHE A 6 -3.71 11.59 -19.94
N ARG A 7 -3.84 10.53 -19.16
CA ARG A 7 -5.01 10.19 -18.37
C ARG A 7 -4.62 10.23 -16.89
N SER A 8 -5.33 11.02 -16.11
CA SER A 8 -5.23 10.99 -14.66
C SER A 8 -6.25 10.01 -14.09
N TYR A 9 -5.87 9.31 -13.02
CA TYR A 9 -6.76 8.45 -12.25
C TYR A 9 -6.50 8.62 -10.75
N ALA A 10 -7.53 8.34 -9.94
CA ALA A 10 -7.42 8.26 -8.49
C ALA A 10 -7.91 6.89 -8.05
N THR A 11 -7.29 6.34 -7.02
CA THR A 11 -7.61 5.03 -6.45
C THR A 11 -7.67 5.16 -4.94
N PHE A 12 -8.70 4.59 -4.34
CA PHE A 12 -8.84 4.48 -2.90
C PHE A 12 -8.96 3.00 -2.53
N LYS A 13 -8.15 2.55 -1.56
CA LYS A 13 -8.14 1.17 -1.07
C LYS A 13 -8.43 1.18 0.41
N GLY A 14 -9.48 0.47 0.81
CA GLY A 14 -9.85 0.27 2.21
C GLY A 14 -9.94 -1.22 2.53
N VAL A 15 -9.31 -1.66 3.62
CA VAL A 15 -9.39 -3.03 4.13
C VAL A 15 -9.76 -2.99 5.60
N ILE A 16 -10.88 -3.60 5.95
CA ILE A 16 -11.29 -3.82 7.34
C ILE A 16 -11.53 -5.30 7.54
N GLY A 17 -11.00 -5.85 8.63
CA GLY A 17 -11.13 -7.26 8.90
C GLY A 17 -10.40 -7.64 10.18
N THR A 18 -10.64 -8.88 10.60
CA THR A 18 -9.92 -9.50 11.70
C THR A 18 -9.43 -10.87 11.24
N ILE A 19 -8.38 -11.36 11.88
CA ILE A 19 -7.84 -12.70 11.66
C ILE A 19 -8.27 -13.57 12.85
N SER A 20 -8.69 -14.80 12.60
CA SER A 20 -9.04 -15.75 13.65
C SER A 20 -7.81 -16.19 14.45
N ASP A 21 -7.98 -16.58 15.72
CA ASP A 21 -6.86 -16.91 16.59
C ASP A 21 -6.06 -18.12 16.10
N LYS A 22 -6.72 -19.09 15.46
CA LYS A 22 -6.05 -20.22 14.77
C LYS A 22 -5.08 -19.76 13.67
N ASN A 23 -5.44 -18.71 12.93
CA ASN A 23 -4.63 -18.21 11.83
C ASN A 23 -3.53 -17.24 12.32
N LYS A 24 -3.70 -16.63 13.50
CA LYS A 24 -2.62 -15.92 14.22
C LYS A 24 -1.55 -16.90 14.70
N ASP A 25 -1.97 -18.02 15.25
CA ASP A 25 -1.06 -19.05 15.77
C ASP A 25 -0.25 -19.71 14.64
N ALA A 26 -0.93 -20.04 13.52
CA ALA A 26 -0.27 -20.54 12.31
C ALA A 26 0.73 -19.52 11.70
N ASN A 27 0.47 -18.22 11.86
CA ASN A 27 1.37 -17.17 11.40
C ASN A 27 2.26 -16.60 12.51
N ARG A 28 2.41 -17.26 13.68
CA ARG A 28 3.11 -16.65 14.84
C ARG A 28 4.55 -16.25 14.54
N LEU A 29 5.21 -16.95 13.61
CA LEU A 29 6.58 -16.66 13.18
C LEU A 29 6.68 -15.41 12.30
N ASN A 30 5.60 -15.04 11.62
CA ASN A 30 5.45 -13.81 10.82
C ASN A 30 4.67 -12.72 11.57
N ALA A 31 4.05 -13.07 12.70
CA ALA A 31 3.29 -12.17 13.54
C ALA A 31 4.25 -11.28 14.34
N PHE A 32 3.87 -10.01 14.48
CA PHE A 32 4.64 -9.02 15.20
C PHE A 32 4.87 -9.45 16.66
N VAL A 33 6.08 -9.93 16.98
CA VAL A 33 6.57 -10.06 18.35
C VAL A 33 7.60 -8.94 18.56
N PRO A 34 7.23 -7.83 19.24
CA PRO A 34 8.14 -6.71 19.44
C PRO A 34 9.31 -7.17 20.31
N THR A 35 10.46 -7.39 19.67
CA THR A 35 11.71 -7.71 20.35
C THR A 35 12.69 -6.60 20.01
N ALA A 36 12.87 -5.69 20.99
CA ALA A 36 13.74 -4.53 20.95
C ALA A 36 13.44 -3.49 19.85
N ILE A 37 13.90 -2.27 20.09
CA ILE A 37 13.36 -1.02 19.57
C ILE A 37 13.64 -0.75 18.09
N ASP A 38 14.38 -1.61 17.39
CA ASP A 38 14.86 -1.36 16.02
C ASP A 38 14.79 -2.58 15.07
N THR A 39 14.02 -3.64 15.39
CA THR A 39 13.98 -4.87 14.56
C THR A 39 12.73 -4.92 13.66
N TYR A 40 12.95 -4.97 12.35
CA TYR A 40 11.95 -4.90 11.28
C TYR A 40 11.03 -6.15 11.11
N ALA A 41 9.89 -5.91 10.45
CA ALA A 41 9.07 -6.81 9.60
C ALA A 41 8.16 -7.89 10.25
N GLY A 42 7.21 -7.48 11.10
CA GLY A 42 6.05 -8.31 11.45
C GLY A 42 4.78 -7.92 10.68
N PHE A 43 3.97 -8.90 10.26
CA PHE A 43 2.61 -8.67 9.78
C PHE A 43 1.78 -8.09 10.92
N ARG A 44 1.39 -6.80 10.80
CA ARG A 44 0.44 -6.21 11.75
C ARG A 44 -0.93 -6.76 11.43
N THR A 45 -1.36 -7.71 12.26
CA THR A 45 -2.70 -8.27 12.24
C THR A 45 -3.74 -7.17 12.06
N PRO A 46 -4.66 -7.31 11.09
CA PRO A 46 -5.81 -6.43 10.94
C PRO A 46 -6.54 -6.32 12.29
N SER A 47 -6.48 -5.13 12.88
CA SER A 47 -7.19 -4.80 14.11
C SER A 47 -8.55 -4.18 13.73
N LYS A 48 -9.39 -3.86 14.70
CA LYS A 48 -10.66 -3.13 14.46
C LYS A 48 -10.47 -1.79 13.72
N ARG A 49 -9.24 -1.28 13.59
CA ARG A 49 -8.92 -0.07 12.80
C ARG A 49 -8.82 -0.40 11.31
N PRO A 50 -9.66 0.20 10.44
CA PRO A 50 -9.58 -0.01 8.99
C PRO A 50 -8.26 0.52 8.43
N TYR A 51 -7.65 -0.26 7.55
CA TYR A 51 -6.50 0.16 6.75
C TYR A 51 -7.01 0.92 5.52
N MET A 52 -6.52 2.14 5.30
CA MET A 52 -6.94 3.00 4.20
C MET A 52 -5.71 3.59 3.51
N GLU A 53 -5.69 3.51 2.18
CA GLU A 53 -4.70 4.12 1.31
C GLU A 53 -5.40 4.85 0.17
N ALA A 54 -4.89 6.02 -0.19
CA ALA A 54 -5.30 6.77 -1.36
C ALA A 54 -4.13 6.87 -2.32
N SER A 55 -4.38 6.87 -3.62
CA SER A 55 -3.34 7.02 -4.64
C SER A 55 -3.88 7.83 -5.81
N VAL A 56 -3.06 8.67 -6.40
CA VAL A 56 -3.36 9.39 -7.63
C VAL A 56 -2.25 9.10 -8.63
N GLY A 57 -2.62 8.85 -9.87
CA GLY A 57 -1.67 8.54 -10.91
C GLY A 57 -1.97 9.25 -12.21
N ILE A 58 -0.93 9.37 -13.02
CA ILE A 58 -1.01 9.86 -14.39
C ILE A 58 -0.39 8.77 -15.26
N GLU A 59 -1.15 8.32 -16.25
CA GLU A 59 -0.75 7.34 -17.25
C GLU A 59 -0.86 7.96 -18.66
N ASN A 60 -0.12 7.43 -19.62
CA ASN A 60 -0.32 7.75 -21.04
C ASN A 60 -1.36 6.78 -21.64
N ILE A 61 -2.20 7.23 -22.59
CA ILE A 61 -3.17 6.38 -23.30
C ILE A 61 -2.52 5.17 -24.00
N LEU A 62 -1.26 5.27 -24.45
CA LEU A 62 -0.50 4.11 -24.99
C LEU A 62 0.05 3.18 -23.89
N LYS A 63 -0.23 3.47 -22.61
CA LYS A 63 0.11 2.72 -21.39
C LYS A 63 1.61 2.47 -21.13
N VAL A 64 2.50 3.07 -21.92
CA VAL A 64 3.95 2.87 -21.78
C VAL A 64 4.52 3.44 -20.48
N PHE A 65 3.99 4.55 -19.96
CA PHE A 65 4.51 5.18 -18.74
C PHE A 65 3.37 5.47 -17.76
N GLN A 66 3.56 5.04 -16.51
CA GLN A 66 2.65 5.25 -15.40
C GLN A 66 3.43 5.83 -14.22
N VAL A 67 2.94 6.93 -13.67
CA VAL A 67 3.44 7.52 -12.42
C VAL A 67 2.30 7.50 -11.42
N GLU A 68 2.51 6.84 -10.28
CA GLU A 68 1.53 6.75 -9.20
C GLU A 68 2.12 7.31 -7.91
N LEU A 69 1.40 8.27 -7.33
CA LEU A 69 1.63 8.82 -6.01
C LEU A 69 0.64 8.16 -5.06
N SER A 70 1.13 7.59 -3.96
CA SER A 70 0.33 6.88 -2.97
C SER A 70 0.55 7.48 -1.59
N TRP A 71 -0.54 7.65 -0.85
CA TRP A 71 -0.55 8.11 0.53
C TRP A 71 -1.29 7.11 1.40
N ARG A 72 -0.67 6.81 2.53
CA ARG A 72 -1.29 5.97 3.55
C ARG A 72 -2.07 6.86 4.52
N LEU A 73 -3.37 6.58 4.69
CA LEU A 73 -4.29 7.37 5.51
C LEU A 73 -4.52 6.77 6.91
N SER A 74 -4.34 5.44 7.05
CA SER A 74 -4.44 4.75 8.34
C SER A 74 -3.11 4.11 8.74
N TYR A 75 -2.93 3.79 10.03
CA TYR A 75 -1.70 3.18 10.56
C TYR A 75 -0.47 4.11 10.49
N LEU A 76 -0.68 5.44 10.62
CA LEU A 76 0.40 6.45 10.71
C LEU A 76 1.15 6.41 12.06
N ASP A 77 0.59 5.74 13.06
CA ASP A 77 1.20 5.56 14.38
C ASP A 77 2.46 4.67 14.33
N ASN A 78 2.73 4.01 13.20
CA ASN A 78 3.92 3.19 13.02
C ASN A 78 5.06 4.04 12.43
N PRO A 79 6.17 4.27 13.16
CA PRO A 79 7.30 5.09 12.68
C PRO A 79 7.98 4.49 11.43
N GLN A 80 7.75 3.21 11.17
CA GLN A 80 8.26 2.47 10.01
C GLN A 80 7.29 2.51 8.81
N ALA A 81 6.06 2.99 8.99
CA ALA A 81 5.10 3.09 7.91
C ALA A 81 5.44 4.27 7.00
N ARG A 82 5.72 3.95 5.73
CA ARG A 82 5.96 4.96 4.70
C ARG A 82 4.66 5.70 4.38
N ARG A 83 4.57 6.96 4.84
CA ARG A 83 3.39 7.84 4.68
C ARG A 83 3.11 8.19 3.21
N PHE A 84 4.18 8.24 2.41
CA PHE A 84 4.13 8.60 0.99
C PHE A 84 5.00 7.64 0.16
N GLY A 85 4.40 7.06 -0.88
CA GLY A 85 5.06 6.21 -1.86
C GLY A 85 4.93 6.79 -3.26
N LEU A 86 6.05 6.84 -3.98
CA LEU A 86 6.08 7.17 -5.40
C LEU A 86 6.44 5.90 -6.17
N ARG A 87 5.64 5.57 -7.19
CA ARG A 87 5.81 4.40 -8.04
C ARG A 87 5.88 4.84 -9.49
N PHE A 88 6.85 4.28 -10.20
CA PHE A 88 6.99 4.43 -11.64
C PHE A 88 6.85 3.04 -12.26
N GLY A 89 6.00 2.92 -13.28
CA GLY A 89 5.75 1.68 -13.99
C GLY A 89 5.86 1.90 -15.49
N VAL A 90 6.37 0.89 -16.18
CA VAL A 90 6.34 0.79 -17.63
C VAL A 90 5.58 -0.48 -17.97
N ALA A 91 4.49 -0.36 -18.72
CA ALA A 91 3.66 -1.50 -19.12
C ALA A 91 3.61 -1.59 -20.65
N PHE A 92 3.95 -2.75 -21.19
CA PHE A 92 3.81 -3.06 -22.61
C PHE A 92 2.66 -4.06 -22.76
N TYR A 93 1.60 -3.65 -23.45
CA TYR A 93 0.52 -4.54 -23.86
C TYR A 93 0.76 -4.87 -25.34
N PHE A 94 0.98 -6.16 -25.63
CA PHE A 94 1.13 -6.72 -26.98
C PHE A 94 -0.13 -7.44 -27.42
#